data_AF-A0A167SDK8-F1
#
_entry.id   AF-A0A167SDK8-F1
#
_cell.length_a   1.000
_cell.length_b   1.000
_cell.length_c   1.000
_cell.angle_alpha   90.00
_cell.angle_beta   90.00
_cell.angle_gamma   90.00
#
_symmetry.space_group_name_H-M   'P 1'
#
loop_
_entity.id
_entity.type
_entity.pdbx_description
1 polymer ?
#
loop_
_entity_poly.entity_id
_entity_poly.type
_entity_poly.pdbx_seq_one_letter_code
_entity_poly.pdbx_strand_id
1 'polypeptide(L)'
;MTLAIPQEISTALEILDSIGATVNTIAINLGANRLDRRSFRKYLCDYADRAASDGRLINASREDTPQCANRGLLLAYAHMELICWLADNNYTMSSSSVKWYSWRKIRAKYRLPLLGVSPQKSHLLKKLRYIKTVADQVYAEMDGKNVPPLDGPVRYRKVSARPPVDPPPGMDDLVHRASLAHKQLAQ
;
A
#
# COMPACT_ATOMS: atom_id res chain seq x y z
N MET A 1 -30.35 -4.73 -9.60
CA MET A 1 -29.87 -4.82 -8.19
C MET A 1 -28.59 -4.02 -8.10
N THR A 2 -28.69 -2.77 -7.69
CA THR A 2 -27.55 -1.92 -7.37
C THR A 2 -26.95 -2.48 -6.07
N LEU A 3 -25.75 -3.04 -6.15
CA LEU A 3 -24.98 -3.41 -4.96
C LEU A 3 -24.72 -2.10 -4.20
N ALA A 4 -25.50 -1.85 -3.16
CA ALA A 4 -25.28 -0.73 -2.26
C ALA A 4 -23.82 -0.80 -1.80
N ILE A 5 -23.09 0.29 -2.03
CA ILE A 5 -21.67 0.37 -1.71
C ILE A 5 -21.54 0.13 -0.21
N PRO A 6 -20.88 -0.97 0.23
CA PRO A 6 -20.52 -1.12 1.63
C PRO A 6 -19.65 0.10 2.00
N GLN A 7 -20.03 0.82 3.06
CA GLN A 7 -19.36 2.04 3.51
C GLN A 7 -17.84 1.84 3.67
N GLU A 8 -17.43 0.60 3.91
CA GLU A 8 -16.07 0.09 4.01
C GLU A 8 -15.24 0.31 2.73
N ILE A 9 -15.86 0.19 1.54
CA ILE A 9 -15.17 0.44 0.26
C ILE A 9 -14.86 1.94 0.09
N SER A 10 -15.76 2.82 0.54
CA SER A 10 -15.52 4.27 0.51
C SER A 10 -14.34 4.64 1.41
N THR A 11 -14.30 4.10 2.64
CA THR A 11 -13.19 4.31 3.57
C THR A 11 -11.88 3.74 3.04
N ALA A 12 -11.90 2.57 2.39
CA ALA A 12 -10.71 1.99 1.76
C ALA A 12 -10.16 2.89 0.64
N LEU A 13 -11.02 3.51 -0.17
CA LEU A 13 -10.62 4.45 -1.22
C LEU A 13 -10.06 5.75 -0.63
N GLU A 14 -10.69 6.30 0.41
CA GLU A 14 -10.16 7.48 1.12
C GLU A 14 -8.75 7.23 1.70
N ILE A 15 -8.53 6.04 2.26
CA ILE A 15 -7.20 5.63 2.76
C ILE A 15 -6.21 5.54 1.60
N LEU A 16 -6.61 5.01 0.44
CA LEU A 16 -5.75 4.89 -0.74
C LEU A 16 -5.38 6.25 -1.34
N ASP A 17 -6.25 7.24 -1.24
CA ASP A 17 -5.93 8.61 -1.71
C ASP A 17 -4.83 9.25 -0.85
N SER A 18 -4.79 8.98 0.46
CA SER A 18 -3.81 9.56 1.40
C SER A 18 -2.60 8.66 1.69
N ILE A 19 -2.64 7.38 1.28
CA ILE A 19 -1.57 6.42 1.55
C ILE A 19 -0.24 6.80 0.88
N GLY A 20 -0.30 7.36 -0.33
CA GLY A 20 0.89 7.74 -1.09
C GLY A 20 1.68 8.82 -0.33
N ALA A 21 0.98 9.86 0.14
CA ALA A 21 1.55 10.91 0.97
C ALA A 21 2.13 10.33 2.27
N THR A 22 1.39 9.45 2.95
CA THR A 22 1.83 8.80 4.19
C THR A 22 3.11 8.00 3.98
N VAL A 23 3.17 7.17 2.94
CA VAL A 23 4.36 6.36 2.63
C VAL A 23 5.54 7.23 2.20
N ASN A 24 5.30 8.34 1.49
CA ASN A 24 6.35 9.29 1.16
C ASN A 24 6.94 9.95 2.42
N THR A 25 6.10 10.33 3.38
CA THR A 25 6.55 10.85 4.69
C THR A 25 7.40 9.83 5.43
N ILE A 26 7.00 8.54 5.44
CA ILE A 26 7.81 7.45 6.01
C ILE A 26 9.18 7.36 5.32
N ALA A 27 9.22 7.45 3.99
CA ALA A 27 10.45 7.40 3.22
C ALA A 27 11.38 8.58 3.55
N ILE A 28 10.83 9.78 3.72
CA ILE A 28 11.55 10.99 4.14
C ILE A 28 12.10 10.82 5.56
N ASN A 29 11.27 10.38 6.52
CA ASN A 29 11.66 10.17 7.92
C ASN A 29 12.79 9.14 8.03
N LEU A 30 12.72 8.04 7.28
CA LEU A 30 13.80 7.05 7.20
C LEU A 30 15.11 7.65 6.68
N GLY A 31 15.05 8.54 5.70
CA GLY A 31 16.22 9.27 5.19
C GLY A 31 16.81 10.20 6.25
N ALA A 32 15.97 10.96 6.94
CA ALA A 32 16.38 11.90 7.99
C ALA A 32 16.98 11.17 9.21
N ASN A 33 16.48 9.97 9.53
CA ASN A 33 16.97 9.11 10.61
C ASN A 33 18.40 8.56 10.36
N ARG A 34 19.05 8.88 9.23
CA ARG A 34 20.40 8.40 8.86
C ARG A 34 20.57 6.87 8.93
N LEU A 35 19.47 6.12 8.95
CA LEU A 35 19.50 4.65 8.90
C LEU A 35 19.83 4.14 7.48
N ASP A 36 20.34 5.01 6.60
CA ASP A 36 20.34 5.01 5.13
C ASP A 36 20.11 3.64 4.47
N ARG A 37 18.83 3.22 4.51
CA ARG A 37 18.34 2.04 3.80
C ARG A 37 17.97 2.45 2.39
N ARG A 38 18.92 3.00 1.62
CA ARG A 38 18.69 3.63 0.31
C ARG A 38 17.75 2.84 -0.61
N SER A 39 17.90 1.51 -0.68
CA SER A 39 16.98 0.67 -1.47
C SER A 39 15.56 0.58 -0.90
N PHE A 40 15.42 0.53 0.42
CA PHE A 40 14.11 0.48 1.10
C PHE A 40 13.35 1.79 0.92
N ARG A 41 14.04 2.93 1.10
CA ARG A 41 13.49 4.26 0.80
C ARG A 41 13.05 4.35 -0.65
N LYS A 42 13.90 3.92 -1.59
CA LYS A 42 13.55 3.88 -3.01
C LYS A 42 12.25 3.12 -3.25
N TYR A 43 12.11 1.92 -2.68
CA TYR A 43 10.90 1.12 -2.84
C TYR A 43 9.64 1.78 -2.28
N LEU A 44 9.75 2.52 -1.17
CA LEU A 44 8.61 3.26 -0.61
C LEU A 44 8.24 4.46 -1.48
N CYS A 45 9.22 5.21 -1.99
CA CYS A 45 8.95 6.31 -2.95
C CYS A 45 8.32 5.78 -4.24
N ASP A 46 8.88 4.72 -4.84
CA ASP A 46 8.35 4.09 -6.06
C ASP A 46 6.90 3.60 -5.85
N TYR A 47 6.56 3.18 -4.62
CA TYR A 47 5.19 2.81 -4.25
C TYR A 47 4.29 4.02 -4.06
N ALA A 48 4.77 5.07 -3.38
CA ALA A 48 4.00 6.28 -3.14
C ALA A 48 3.52 6.92 -4.46
N ASP A 49 4.40 6.95 -5.47
CA ASP A 49 4.06 7.43 -6.81
C ASP A 49 3.00 6.56 -7.50
N ARG A 50 2.93 5.27 -7.15
CA ARG A 50 1.95 4.33 -7.71
C ARG A 50 0.60 4.39 -7.02
N ALA A 51 0.56 4.56 -5.70
CA ALA A 51 -0.63 4.31 -4.90
C ALA A 51 -1.88 5.08 -5.37
N ALA A 52 -1.71 6.34 -5.78
CA ALA A 52 -2.80 7.15 -6.33
C ALA A 52 -3.35 6.60 -7.65
N SER A 53 -2.48 6.05 -8.51
CA SER A 53 -2.90 5.40 -9.76
C SER A 53 -3.63 4.08 -9.48
N ASP A 54 -3.15 3.31 -8.50
CA ASP A 54 -3.81 2.06 -8.07
C ASP A 54 -5.18 2.33 -7.44
N GLY A 55 -5.36 3.44 -6.70
CA GLY A 55 -6.67 3.86 -6.18
C GLY A 55 -7.70 4.12 -7.28
N ARG A 56 -7.30 4.84 -8.34
CA ARG A 56 -8.15 5.04 -9.53
C ARG A 56 -8.48 3.74 -10.24
N LEU A 57 -7.52 2.83 -10.33
CA LEU A 57 -7.68 1.51 -10.93
C LEU A 57 -8.68 0.65 -10.16
N ILE A 58 -8.60 0.66 -8.81
CA ILE A 58 -9.58 0.01 -7.95
C ILE A 58 -10.96 0.59 -8.19
N ASN A 59 -11.09 1.92 -8.21
CA ASN A 59 -12.41 2.54 -8.40
C ASN A 59 -13.03 2.19 -9.76
N ALA A 60 -12.25 2.22 -10.84
CA ALA A 60 -12.72 1.87 -12.19
C ALA A 60 -13.12 0.39 -12.32
N SER A 61 -12.41 -0.51 -11.65
CA SER A 61 -12.72 -1.95 -11.70
C SER A 61 -14.12 -2.32 -11.18
N ARG A 62 -14.75 -1.42 -10.39
CA ARG A 62 -16.07 -1.64 -9.77
C ARG A 62 -17.21 -1.61 -10.78
N GLU A 63 -17.05 -0.86 -11.86
CA GLU A 63 -18.10 -0.61 -12.86
C GLU A 63 -17.98 -1.53 -14.07
N ASP A 64 -16.98 -2.41 -14.09
CA ASP A 64 -16.64 -3.24 -15.24
C ASP A 64 -17.32 -4.62 -15.18
N THR A 65 -16.58 -5.67 -14.81
CA THR A 65 -17.12 -7.03 -14.64
C THR A 65 -17.01 -7.50 -13.20
N PRO A 66 -17.86 -8.45 -12.73
CA PRO A 66 -17.75 -9.00 -11.37
C PRO A 66 -16.35 -9.56 -11.06
N GLN A 67 -15.71 -10.13 -12.08
CA GLN A 67 -14.36 -10.66 -11.99
C GLN A 67 -13.30 -9.55 -11.83
N CYS A 68 -13.42 -8.47 -12.61
CA CYS A 68 -12.58 -7.28 -12.48
C CYS A 68 -12.76 -6.62 -11.10
N ALA A 69 -14.00 -6.50 -10.62
CA ALA A 69 -14.33 -5.96 -9.31
C ALA A 69 -13.69 -6.77 -8.16
N ASN A 70 -13.74 -8.11 -8.22
CA ASN A 70 -13.08 -8.97 -7.24
C ASN A 70 -11.55 -8.78 -7.24
N ARG A 71 -10.94 -8.57 -8.41
CA ARG A 71 -9.50 -8.25 -8.47
C ARG A 71 -9.19 -6.85 -7.94
N GLY A 72 -10.05 -5.87 -8.17
CA GLY A 72 -9.97 -4.56 -7.54
C GLY A 72 -9.99 -4.64 -6.02
N LEU A 73 -10.88 -5.47 -5.46
CA LEU A 73 -10.92 -5.75 -4.03
C LEU A 73 -9.63 -6.44 -3.54
N LEU A 74 -9.09 -7.39 -4.30
CA LEU A 74 -7.81 -8.03 -3.98
C LEU A 74 -6.64 -7.02 -3.98
N LEU A 75 -6.66 -6.06 -4.91
CA LEU A 75 -5.67 -4.99 -4.96
C LEU A 75 -5.78 -4.10 -3.71
N ALA A 76 -6.99 -3.65 -3.37
CA ALA A 76 -7.24 -2.88 -2.15
C ALA A 76 -6.76 -3.64 -0.90
N TYR A 77 -7.08 -4.94 -0.79
CA TYR A 77 -6.62 -5.81 0.29
C TYR A 77 -5.08 -5.79 0.42
N ALA A 78 -4.37 -5.95 -0.69
CA ALA A 78 -2.92 -5.94 -0.71
C ALA A 78 -2.31 -4.61 -0.23
N HIS A 79 -2.94 -3.47 -0.56
CA HIS A 79 -2.55 -2.16 -0.04
C HIS A 79 -2.79 -2.05 1.47
N MET A 80 -3.96 -2.48 1.96
CA MET A 80 -4.29 -2.42 3.38
C MET A 80 -3.36 -3.30 4.23
N GLU A 81 -2.98 -4.47 3.73
CA GLU A 81 -1.96 -5.29 4.39
C GLU A 81 -0.59 -4.60 4.45
N LEU A 82 -0.20 -3.85 3.41
CA LEU A 82 1.05 -3.10 3.41
C LEU A 82 1.01 -1.99 4.47
N ILE A 83 -0.11 -1.27 4.62
CA ILE A 83 -0.28 -0.26 5.67
C ILE A 83 -0.11 -0.88 7.05
N CYS A 84 -0.86 -1.96 7.33
CA CYS A 84 -0.76 -2.67 8.61
C CYS A 84 0.70 -3.05 8.90
N TRP A 85 1.36 -3.65 7.92
CA TRP A 85 2.76 -4.05 8.06
C TRP A 85 3.70 -2.85 8.30
N LEU A 86 3.50 -1.72 7.64
CA LEU A 86 4.30 -0.52 7.86
C LEU A 86 4.12 0.05 9.26
N ALA A 87 2.90 0.03 9.80
CA ALA A 87 2.61 0.47 11.17
C ALA A 87 3.27 -0.44 12.21
N ASP A 88 3.21 -1.75 12.02
CA ASP A 88 3.85 -2.72 12.92
C ASP A 88 5.37 -2.53 13.00
N ASN A 89 6.00 -2.06 11.91
CA ASN A 89 7.45 -1.94 11.82
C ASN A 89 8.03 -0.56 12.24
N ASN A 90 7.23 0.33 12.84
CA ASN A 90 7.68 1.59 13.48
C ASN A 90 8.53 2.53 12.60
N TYR A 91 8.31 2.54 11.29
CA TYR A 91 9.09 3.37 10.36
C TYR A 91 8.68 4.85 10.31
N THR A 92 7.68 5.26 11.11
CA THR A 92 7.06 6.59 11.02
C THR A 92 7.73 7.65 11.86
N MET A 93 8.56 7.25 12.83
CA MET A 93 9.16 8.19 13.77
C MET A 93 10.06 9.21 13.06
N SER A 94 9.71 10.49 13.19
CA SER A 94 10.58 11.59 12.77
C SER A 94 11.92 11.55 13.49
N SER A 95 12.99 11.90 12.78
CA SER A 95 14.34 11.97 13.31
C SER A 95 14.52 12.93 14.48
N SER A 96 13.70 13.98 14.55
CA SER A 96 13.68 14.92 15.67
C SER A 96 13.14 14.30 16.97
N SER A 97 12.32 13.25 16.87
CA SER A 97 11.69 12.56 18.02
C SER A 97 12.56 11.43 18.59
N VAL A 98 13.62 11.03 17.88
CA VAL A 98 14.49 9.91 18.24
C VAL A 98 15.67 10.40 19.08
N LYS A 99 15.79 9.88 20.31
CA LYS A 99 16.96 10.11 21.17
C LYS A 99 18.11 9.18 20.77
N TRP A 100 18.88 9.59 19.75
CA TRP A 100 19.97 8.81 19.13
C TRP A 100 21.09 8.39 20.08
N TYR A 101 21.32 9.16 21.14
CA TYR A 101 22.33 8.88 22.17
C TYR A 101 21.92 7.76 23.15
N SER A 102 20.69 7.22 23.06
CA SER A 102 20.20 6.19 23.98
C SER A 102 19.82 4.92 23.22
N TRP A 103 20.80 4.01 23.05
CA TRP A 103 20.61 2.71 22.39
C TRP A 103 19.46 1.88 22.99
N ARG A 104 19.27 1.92 24.32
CA ARG A 104 18.15 1.27 25.01
C ARG A 104 16.79 1.83 24.55
N LYS A 105 16.67 3.15 24.36
CA LYS A 105 15.44 3.77 23.84
C LYS A 105 15.25 3.50 22.34
N ILE A 106 16.33 3.49 21.56
CA ILE A 106 16.31 3.13 20.14
C ILE A 106 15.70 1.74 19.94
N ARG A 107 16.14 0.75 20.74
CA ARG A 107 15.64 -0.63 20.63
C ARG A 107 14.26 -0.82 21.24
N ALA A 108 14.01 -0.32 22.45
CA ALA A 108 12.79 -0.64 23.20
C ALA A 108 11.63 0.32 22.92
N LYS A 109 11.90 1.63 22.92
CA LYS A 109 10.86 2.67 22.79
C LYS A 109 10.56 2.96 21.32
N TYR A 110 11.59 3.15 20.52
CA TYR A 110 11.47 3.56 19.12
C TYR A 110 11.40 2.37 18.16
N ARG A 111 11.72 1.16 18.65
CA ARG A 111 11.72 -0.12 17.90
C ARG A 111 12.41 -0.01 16.54
N LEU A 112 13.40 0.87 16.42
CA LEU A 112 14.11 1.06 15.17
C LEU A 112 14.96 -0.19 14.91
N PRO A 113 14.76 -0.86 13.76
CA PRO A 113 15.53 -2.05 13.45
C PRO A 113 16.96 -1.62 13.09
N LEU A 114 17.85 -1.62 14.09
CA LEU A 114 19.28 -1.35 13.90
C LEU A 114 19.99 -2.53 13.20
N LEU A 115 19.44 -3.74 13.33
CA LEU A 115 19.94 -4.99 12.75
C LEU A 115 18.78 -5.71 12.03
N GLY A 116 19.06 -6.53 11.00
CA GLY A 116 18.03 -7.33 10.32
C GLY A 116 17.26 -6.60 9.20
N VAL A 117 17.88 -5.65 8.50
CA VAL A 117 17.27 -4.90 7.38
C VAL A 117 16.91 -5.79 6.19
N SER A 118 17.72 -6.82 5.94
CA SER A 118 17.58 -7.71 4.78
C SER A 118 16.24 -8.46 4.72
N PRO A 119 15.79 -9.16 5.79
CA PRO A 119 14.48 -9.82 5.78
C PRO A 119 13.31 -8.82 5.64
N GLN A 120 13.38 -7.66 6.29
CA GLN A 120 12.36 -6.61 6.16
C GLN A 120 12.29 -6.06 4.73
N LYS A 121 13.45 -5.83 4.09
CA LYS A 121 13.55 -5.39 2.69
C LYS A 121 12.98 -6.44 1.74
N SER A 122 13.33 -7.72 1.93
CA SER A 122 12.81 -8.82 1.12
C SER A 122 11.29 -8.93 1.24
N HIS A 123 10.76 -8.80 2.47
CA HIS A 123 9.33 -8.83 2.72
C HIS A 123 8.59 -7.66 2.06
N LEU A 124 9.10 -6.42 2.21
CA LEU A 124 8.56 -5.25 1.52
C LEU A 124 8.54 -5.47 0.01
N LEU A 125 9.65 -5.94 -0.57
CA LEU A 125 9.75 -6.19 -2.01
C LEU A 125 8.74 -7.24 -2.48
N LYS A 126 8.48 -8.29 -1.69
CA LYS A 126 7.45 -9.29 -1.99
C LYS A 126 6.05 -8.66 -2.01
N LYS A 127 5.69 -7.86 -1.00
CA LYS A 127 4.40 -7.15 -0.95
C LYS A 127 4.24 -6.18 -2.13
N LEU A 128 5.26 -5.40 -2.44
CA LEU A 128 5.22 -4.45 -3.57
C LEU A 128 5.13 -5.14 -4.94
N ARG A 129 5.84 -6.27 -5.13
CA ARG A 129 5.71 -7.08 -6.35
C ARG A 129 4.32 -7.68 -6.46
N TYR A 130 3.74 -8.13 -5.35
CA TYR A 130 2.39 -8.66 -5.31
C TYR A 130 1.37 -7.59 -5.71
N ILE A 131 1.39 -6.42 -5.08
CA ILE A 131 0.54 -5.27 -5.42
C ILE A 131 0.66 -4.94 -6.92
N LYS A 132 1.89 -4.77 -7.42
CA LYS A 132 2.12 -4.51 -8.86
C LYS A 132 1.49 -5.59 -9.75
N THR A 133 1.67 -6.85 -9.37
CA THR A 133 1.17 -7.99 -10.15
C THR A 133 -0.36 -8.03 -10.17
N VAL A 134 -1.02 -7.70 -9.05
CA VAL A 134 -2.48 -7.61 -8.99
C VAL A 134 -2.96 -6.40 -9.79
N ALA A 135 -2.31 -5.24 -9.68
CA ALA A 135 -2.65 -4.06 -10.46
C ALA A 135 -2.52 -4.29 -11.98
N ASP A 136 -1.44 -4.93 -12.43
CA ASP A 136 -1.27 -5.33 -13.83
C ASP A 136 -2.39 -6.28 -14.31
N GLN A 137 -2.96 -7.11 -13.43
CA GLN A 137 -4.09 -7.98 -13.76
C GLN A 137 -5.41 -7.22 -13.84
N VAL A 138 -5.70 -6.35 -12.87
CA VAL A 138 -6.89 -5.48 -12.91
C VAL A 138 -6.86 -4.66 -14.19
N TYR A 139 -5.69 -4.09 -14.53
CA TYR A 139 -5.50 -3.34 -15.76
C TYR A 139 -5.73 -4.16 -17.03
N ALA A 140 -5.34 -5.43 -17.03
CA ALA A 140 -5.52 -6.31 -18.17
C ALA A 140 -6.97 -6.80 -18.34
N GLU A 141 -7.74 -6.89 -17.25
CA GLU A 141 -9.14 -7.34 -17.29
C GLU A 141 -10.11 -6.22 -17.66
N MET A 142 -9.76 -4.96 -17.44
CA MET A 142 -10.59 -3.85 -17.90
C MET A 142 -10.68 -3.85 -19.43
N ASP A 143 -11.91 -3.95 -19.95
CA ASP A 143 -12.18 -3.71 -21.36
C ASP A 143 -11.72 -2.28 -21.69
N GLY A 144 -10.99 -2.09 -22.79
CA GLY A 144 -10.20 -0.88 -23.07
C GLY A 144 -10.94 0.47 -22.99
N LYS A 145 -12.27 0.44 -22.85
CA LYS A 145 -13.20 1.55 -22.65
C LYS A 145 -13.17 2.14 -21.23
N ASN A 146 -12.85 1.32 -20.21
CA ASN A 146 -12.88 1.72 -18.79
C ASN A 146 -11.48 1.96 -18.21
N VAL A 147 -10.45 2.01 -19.07
CA VAL A 147 -9.07 2.26 -18.64
C VAL A 147 -8.97 3.71 -18.13
N PRO A 148 -8.64 3.95 -16.85
CA PRO A 148 -8.45 5.29 -16.34
C PRO A 148 -7.37 6.01 -17.15
N PRO A 149 -7.51 7.32 -17.41
CA PRO A 149 -6.40 8.11 -17.92
C PRO A 149 -5.22 7.96 -16.95
N LEU A 150 -4.14 7.35 -17.45
CA LEU A 150 -2.91 7.13 -16.71
C LEU A 150 -2.11 8.43 -16.68
N ASP A 151 -2.66 9.45 -16.02
CA ASP A 151 -1.91 10.66 -15.69
C ASP A 151 -1.00 10.33 -14.51
N GLY A 152 0.20 9.85 -14.85
CA GLY A 152 1.24 9.46 -13.89
C GLY A 152 2.39 8.68 -14.52
N PRO A 153 3.53 8.53 -13.81
CA PRO A 153 4.70 7.80 -14.30
C PRO A 153 4.49 6.26 -14.35
N VAL A 154 3.37 5.76 -13.84
CA VAL A 154 3.12 4.32 -13.68
C VAL A 154 2.70 3.70 -15.01
N ARG A 155 3.52 2.78 -15.51
CA ARG A 155 3.19 1.95 -16.68
C ARG A 155 2.68 0.59 -16.23
N TYR A 156 1.36 0.37 -16.38
CA TYR A 156 0.76 -0.95 -16.19
C TYR A 156 1.01 -1.86 -17.39
N ARG A 157 1.23 -3.14 -17.13
CA ARG A 157 1.46 -4.14 -18.18
C ARG A 157 0.17 -4.91 -18.44
N LYS A 158 -0.18 -5.10 -19.72
CA LYS A 158 -1.21 -6.07 -20.11
C LYS A 158 -0.68 -7.50 -19.89
N VAL A 159 -1.33 -8.24 -19.01
CA VAL A 159 -1.02 -9.64 -18.69
C VAL A 159 -2.08 -10.54 -19.35
N SER A 160 -1.71 -11.76 -19.71
CA SER A 160 -2.66 -12.75 -20.23
C SER A 160 -3.79 -13.03 -19.24
N ALA A 161 -4.99 -13.31 -19.76
CA ALA A 161 -6.17 -13.64 -18.97
C ALA A 161 -5.88 -14.71 -17.91
N ARG A 162 -6.47 -14.54 -16.73
CA ARG A 162 -6.19 -15.37 -15.55
C ARG A 162 -7.47 -16.01 -15.00
N PRO A 163 -7.33 -17.10 -14.22
CA PRO A 163 -8.47 -17.74 -13.60
C PRO A 163 -9.25 -16.77 -12.70
N PRO A 164 -10.55 -17.04 -12.48
CA PRO A 164 -11.39 -16.26 -11.59
C PRO A 164 -10.77 -16.06 -10.20
N VAL A 165 -11.14 -14.97 -9.56
CA VAL A 165 -10.64 -14.60 -8.23
C VAL A 165 -11.85 -14.43 -7.33
N ASP A 166 -11.88 -15.21 -6.26
CA ASP A 166 -12.85 -15.03 -5.20
C ASP A 166 -12.51 -13.76 -4.39
N PRO A 167 -13.52 -13.06 -3.85
CA PRO A 167 -13.28 -11.91 -2.98
C PRO A 167 -12.45 -12.34 -1.75
N PRO A 168 -11.45 -11.53 -1.34
CA PRO A 168 -10.61 -11.89 -0.21
C PRO A 168 -11.42 -11.96 1.08
N PRO A 169 -11.26 -13.02 1.91
CA PRO A 169 -11.98 -13.14 3.16
C PRO A 169 -11.50 -12.11 4.19
N GLY A 170 -12.40 -11.66 5.06
CA GLY A 170 -12.07 -10.78 6.19
C GLY A 170 -11.68 -9.36 5.79
N MET A 171 -12.18 -8.87 4.66
CA MET A 171 -11.92 -7.50 4.19
C MET A 171 -12.31 -6.45 5.25
N ASP A 172 -13.42 -6.65 5.95
CA ASP A 172 -13.93 -5.70 6.95
C ASP A 172 -12.97 -5.50 8.12
N ASP A 173 -12.46 -6.60 8.68
CA ASP A 173 -11.43 -6.56 9.74
C ASP A 173 -10.15 -5.87 9.24
N LEU A 174 -9.73 -6.18 8.01
CA LEU A 174 -8.53 -5.59 7.44
C LEU A 174 -8.69 -4.09 7.20
N VAL A 175 -9.84 -3.64 6.69
CA VAL A 175 -10.14 -2.21 6.51
C VAL A 175 -10.11 -1.48 7.85
N HIS A 176 -10.71 -2.08 8.89
CA HIS A 176 -10.65 -1.51 10.23
C HIS A 176 -9.22 -1.38 10.76
N ARG A 177 -8.42 -2.46 10.70
CA ARG A 177 -7.01 -2.43 11.12
C ARG A 177 -6.17 -1.46 10.31
N ALA A 178 -6.37 -1.42 9.00
CA ALA A 178 -5.65 -0.50 8.12
C ALA A 178 -6.04 0.96 8.36
N SER A 179 -7.30 1.24 8.71
CA SER A 179 -7.75 2.57 9.13
C SER A 179 -7.02 3.03 10.39
N LEU A 180 -6.92 2.16 11.40
CA LEU A 180 -6.17 2.45 12.63
C LEU A 180 -4.69 2.64 12.35
N ALA A 181 -4.10 1.75 11.55
CA ALA A 181 -2.71 1.84 11.14
C ALA A 181 -2.44 3.15 10.40
N HIS A 182 -3.27 3.51 9.42
CA HIS A 182 -3.14 4.77 8.68
C HIS A 182 -3.18 5.98 9.62
N LYS A 183 -4.12 6.03 10.57
CA LYS A 183 -4.17 7.09 11.60
C LYS A 183 -2.89 7.17 12.44
N GLN A 184 -2.29 6.03 12.79
CA GLN A 184 -1.01 6.00 13.51
C GLN A 184 0.16 6.46 12.63
N LEU A 185 0.12 6.16 11.33
CA LEU A 185 1.18 6.53 10.40
C LEU A 185 1.15 8.02 10.01
N ALA A 186 -0.03 8.63 10.04
CA ALA A 186 -0.27 10.02 9.66
C ALA A 186 -0.04 11.04 10.79
N GLN A 187 0.20 10.58 12.02
CA GLN A 187 0.57 11.40 13.20
C GLN A 187 2.08 11.69 13.22
#